data_AF-A0A1G7W0Q2-F1
#
_entry.id   AF-A0A1G7W0Q2-F1
#
_cell.length_a   1.000
_cell.length_b   1.000
_cell.length_c   1.000
_cell.angle_alpha   90.00
_cell.angle_beta   90.00
_cell.angle_gamma   90.00
#
_symmetry.space_group_name_H-M   'P 1'
#
loop_
_entity.id
_entity.type
_entity.pdbx_description
1 polymer ?
#
loop_
_entity_poly.entity_id
_entity_poly.type
_entity_poly.pdbx_seq_one_letter_code
_entity_poly.pdbx_strand_id
1 'polypeptide(L)'
;FRISKGSLDMRPMFHFTERRIEAHVCICFIAYKVYKELERIIKMKNIGMSVGHVLDAAKTITTIRVRMPENGKLYSKTLFLTEKHQTIKPLFDMINYEE
;
A
#
# COMPACT_ATOMS: atom_id res chain seq x y z
N PHE A 1 -1.74 -5.07 -18.79
CA PHE A 1 -0.68 -6.01 -19.20
C PHE A 1 0.73 -5.62 -18.72
N ARG A 2 1.29 -4.44 -19.06
CA ARG A 2 2.65 -4.08 -18.61
C ARG A 2 2.76 -3.90 -17.08
N ILE A 3 1.82 -3.17 -16.48
CA ILE A 3 1.76 -2.96 -15.03
C ILE A 3 1.52 -4.28 -14.28
N SER A 4 0.63 -5.14 -14.79
CA SER A 4 0.33 -6.42 -14.16
C SER A 4 1.53 -7.35 -14.13
N LYS A 5 2.28 -7.49 -15.23
CA LYS A 5 3.47 -8.36 -15.27
C LYS A 5 4.72 -7.78 -14.63
N GLY A 6 4.91 -6.46 -14.70
CA GLY A 6 6.13 -5.79 -14.23
C GLY A 6 6.01 -5.17 -12.84
N SER A 7 4.97 -4.35 -12.59
CA SER A 7 4.84 -3.63 -11.31
C SER A 7 4.14 -4.44 -10.22
N LEU A 8 3.27 -5.38 -10.61
CA LEU A 8 2.58 -6.28 -9.70
C LEU A 8 3.19 -7.69 -9.69
N ASP A 9 4.29 -7.91 -10.42
CA ASP A 9 5.01 -9.19 -10.52
C ASP A 9 4.11 -10.42 -10.73
N MET A 10 3.02 -10.23 -11.48
CA MET A 10 2.06 -11.29 -11.73
C MET A 10 2.68 -12.34 -12.64
N ARG A 11 2.94 -13.52 -12.07
CA ARG A 11 3.50 -14.64 -12.81
C ARG A 11 2.45 -15.25 -13.73
N PRO A 12 2.78 -15.52 -15.01
CA PRO A 12 1.89 -16.25 -15.88
C PRO A 12 1.64 -17.65 -15.29
N MET A 13 0.37 -18.02 -15.18
CA MET A 13 -0.06 -19.32 -14.68
C MET A 13 -0.94 -19.96 -15.75
N PHE A 14 -0.55 -21.14 -16.21
CA PHE A 14 -1.36 -21.90 -17.14
C PHE A 14 -2.47 -22.62 -16.37
N HIS A 15 -3.71 -22.27 -16.69
CA HIS A 15 -4.91 -22.91 -16.15
C HIS A 15 -5.66 -23.56 -17.31
N PHE A 16 -6.15 -24.78 -17.07
CA PHE A 16 -6.78 -25.59 -18.11
C PHE A 16 -8.27 -25.84 -17.84
N THR A 17 -8.78 -25.42 -16.69
CA THR A 17 -10.22 -25.46 -16.38
C THR A 17 -10.79 -24.04 -16.37
N GLU A 18 -11.97 -23.88 -16.95
CA GLU A 18 -12.66 -22.58 -17.07
C GLU A 18 -12.74 -21.85 -15.73
N ARG A 19 -13.23 -22.52 -14.69
CA ARG A 19 -13.33 -21.98 -13.33
C ARG A 19 -12.01 -21.42 -12.79
N ARG A 20 -10.86 -22.04 -13.10
CA ARG A 20 -9.53 -21.58 -12.65
C ARG A 20 -9.04 -20.40 -13.48
N ILE A 21 -9.35 -20.38 -14.77
CA ILE A 21 -9.04 -19.26 -15.67
C ILE A 21 -9.78 -18.01 -15.21
N GLU A 22 -11.09 -18.11 -14.98
CA GLU A 22 -11.93 -17.01 -14.51
C GLU A 22 -11.45 -16.46 -13.16
N ALA A 23 -11.19 -17.35 -12.19
CA ALA A 23 -10.71 -16.95 -10.88
C ALA A 23 -9.37 -16.20 -10.94
N HIS A 24 -8.42 -16.68 -11.77
CA HIS A 24 -7.14 -16.00 -11.97
C HIS A 24 -7.35 -14.61 -12.56
N VAL A 25 -8.09 -14.50 -13.68
CA VAL A 25 -8.36 -13.21 -14.33
C VAL A 25 -9.04 -12.23 -13.36
N CYS A 26 -9.98 -12.70 -12.55
CA CYS A 26 -10.67 -11.89 -11.54
C CYS A 26 -9.70 -11.33 -10.50
N ILE A 27 -8.86 -12.18 -9.88
CA ILE A 27 -7.86 -11.76 -8.89
C ILE A 27 -6.87 -10.77 -9.51
N CYS A 28 -6.43 -11.04 -10.74
CA CYS A 28 -5.53 -10.17 -11.49
C CYS A 28 -6.13 -8.78 -11.74
N PHE A 29 -7.43 -8.72 -12.05
CA PHE A 29 -8.16 -7.47 -12.26
C PHE A 29 -8.32 -6.68 -10.95
N ILE A 30 -8.66 -7.36 -9.85
CA ILE A 30 -8.78 -6.74 -8.53
C ILE A 30 -7.43 -6.14 -8.10
N ALA A 31 -6.33 -6.88 -8.24
CA ALA A 31 -4.99 -6.37 -7.92
C ALA A 31 -4.64 -5.12 -8.74
N TYR A 32 -4.95 -5.13 -10.04
CA TYR A 32 -4.76 -3.96 -10.90
C TYR A 32 -5.64 -2.78 -10.51
N LYS A 33 -6.89 -3.03 -10.14
CA LYS A 33 -7.84 -2.01 -9.67
C LYS A 33 -7.30 -1.31 -8.42
N VAL A 34 -6.83 -2.05 -7.42
CA VAL A 34 -6.24 -1.50 -6.19
C VAL A 34 -5.01 -0.65 -6.50
N TYR A 35 -4.11 -1.14 -7.35
CA TYR A 35 -2.93 -0.38 -7.77
C TYR A 35 -3.28 0.95 -8.45
N LYS A 36 -4.26 0.93 -9.36
CA LYS A 36 -4.71 2.14 -10.06
C LYS A 36 -5.46 3.12 -9.16
N GLU A 37 -6.19 2.60 -8.17
CA GLU A 37 -6.82 3.45 -7.18
C GLU A 37 -5.79 4.16 -6.30
N LEU A 38 -4.72 3.46 -5.90
CA LEU A 38 -3.59 4.09 -5.21
C LEU A 38 -2.91 5.17 -6.07
N GLU A 39 -2.69 4.91 -7.36
CA GLU A 39 -2.15 5.91 -8.30
C GLU A 39 -3.06 7.15 -8.39
N ARG A 40 -4.38 6.96 -8.40
CA ARG A 40 -5.36 8.06 -8.39
C ARG A 40 -5.25 8.88 -7.11
N ILE A 41 -5.20 8.25 -5.94
CA ILE A 41 -5.09 8.93 -4.65
C ILE A 41 -3.80 9.75 -4.55
N ILE A 42 -2.67 9.18 -4.98
CA ILE A 42 -1.36 9.88 -5.02
C ILE A 42 -1.45 11.15 -5.88
N LYS A 43 -2.07 11.06 -7.06
CA LYS A 43 -2.30 12.23 -7.93
C LYS A 43 -3.21 13.27 -7.30
N MET A 44 -4.30 12.85 -6.65
CA MET A 44 -5.21 13.78 -5.95
C MET A 44 -4.52 14.53 -4.81
N LYS A 45 -3.59 13.87 -4.11
CA LYS A 45 -2.79 14.48 -3.03
C LYS A 45 -1.58 15.26 -3.55
N ASN A 46 -1.45 15.41 -4.87
CA ASN A 46 -0.36 16.11 -5.54
C ASN A 46 1.05 15.61 -5.15
N ILE A 47 1.15 14.30 -4.90
CA ILE A 47 2.42 13.66 -4.56
C ILE A 47 3.14 13.34 -5.88
N GLY A 48 4.28 13.99 -6.13
CA GLY A 48 5.07 13.83 -7.36
C GLY A 48 5.84 12.51 -7.49
N MET A 49 5.41 11.44 -6.80
CA MET A 49 6.11 10.16 -6.73
C MET A 49 5.33 9.06 -7.48
N SER A 50 6.06 8.09 -8.02
CA SER A 50 5.43 6.88 -8.56
C SER A 50 4.90 6.00 -7.43
N VAL A 51 3.90 5.15 -7.73
CA VAL A 51 3.34 4.20 -6.75
C VAL A 51 4.44 3.33 -6.13
N GLY A 52 5.41 2.88 -6.93
CA GLY A 52 6.54 2.08 -6.43
C GLY A 52 7.38 2.83 -5.38
N HIS A 53 7.76 4.07 -5.67
CA HIS A 53 8.53 4.87 -4.71
C HIS A 53 7.75 5.20 -3.43
N VAL A 54 6.42 5.38 -3.54
CA VAL A 54 5.56 5.55 -2.36
C VAL A 54 5.54 4.28 -1.51
N LEU A 55 5.41 3.10 -2.14
CA LEU A 55 5.45 1.82 -1.43
C LEU A 55 6.81 1.59 -0.76
N ASP A 56 7.91 1.93 -1.42
CA ASP A 56 9.24 1.76 -0.84
C ASP A 56 9.49 2.70 0.34
N ALA A 57 9.02 3.95 0.26
CA ALA A 57 9.04 4.86 1.39
C ALA A 57 8.09 4.43 2.52
N ALA A 58 6.96 3.81 2.20
CA ALA A 58 6.03 3.29 3.21
C ALA A 58 6.61 2.10 3.98
N LYS A 59 7.35 1.20 3.31
CA LYS A 59 8.03 0.06 3.95
C LYS A 59 9.05 0.48 5.01
N THR A 60 9.63 1.67 4.88
CA THR A 60 10.66 2.18 5.81
C THR A 60 10.08 3.00 6.97
N ILE A 61 8.77 3.27 6.98
CA ILE A 61 8.13 3.97 8.10
C ILE A 61 8.02 3.02 9.29
N THR A 62 8.64 3.40 10.41
CA THR A 62 8.59 2.64 11.66
C THR A 62 7.42 3.10 12.52
N THR A 63 6.63 2.14 12.99
CA THR A 63 5.60 2.37 14.02
C THR A 63 6.08 1.76 15.33
N ILE A 64 6.25 2.59 16.35
CA ILE A 64 6.66 2.14 17.69
C ILE A 64 5.40 1.90 18.51
N ARG A 65 5.28 0.70 19.09
CA ARG A 65 4.22 0.35 20.03
C ARG A 65 4.82 0.14 21.40
N VAL A 66 4.53 1.04 22.34
CA VAL A 66 5.01 0.99 23.71
C VAL A 66 3.87 0.61 24.63
N ARG A 67 4.06 -0.38 25.48
CA ARG A 67 3.14 -0.65 26.59
C ARG A 67 3.57 0.21 27.77
N MET A 68 2.71 1.14 28.19
CA MET A 68 2.97 1.95 29.38
C MET A 68 2.96 1.03 30.61
N PRO A 69 4.00 1.06 31.46
CA PRO A 69 4.07 0.23 32.66
C PRO A 69 3.02 0.64 33.70
N GLU A 70 2.64 1.91 33.73
CA GLU A 70 1.72 2.47 34.73
C GLU A 70 0.25 2.08 34.49
N ASN A 71 -0.20 2.01 33.23
CA ASN A 71 -1.63 1.93 32.90
C ASN A 71 -1.96 0.70 32.04
N GLY A 72 -0.96 -0.11 31.66
CA GLY A 72 -1.10 -1.24 30.74
C GLY A 72 -1.53 -0.86 29.31
N LYS A 73 -1.83 0.41 29.04
CA LYS A 73 -2.25 0.92 27.73
C LYS A 73 -1.12 0.81 26.71
N LEU A 74 -1.50 0.40 25.50
CA LEU A 74 -0.60 0.32 24.36
C LEU A 74 -0.64 1.66 23.62
N TYR A 75 0.47 2.39 23.64
CA TYR A 75 0.65 3.62 22.89
C TYR A 75 1.35 3.30 21.58
N SER A 76 0.71 3.61 20.45
CA SER A 76 1.29 3.44 19.12
C SER A 76 1.66 4.81 18.56
N LYS A 77 2.87 4.96 18.02
CA LYS A 77 3.28 6.18 17.32
C LYS A 77 4.05 5.87 16.06
N THR A 78 3.54 6.36 14.94
CA THR A 78 4.16 6.26 13.63
C THR A 78 5.17 7.40 13.45
N LEU A 79 6.41 7.07 13.08
CA LEU A 79 7.51 8.03 12.97
C LEU A 79 7.83 8.38 11.51
N PHE A 80 7.63 9.65 11.14
CA PHE A 80 7.99 10.19 9.83
C PHE A 80 9.35 10.91 9.90
N LEU A 81 10.43 10.12 9.98
CA LEU A 81 11.79 10.63 10.25
C LEU A 81 12.50 11.28 9.05
N THR A 82 12.16 10.89 7.81
CA THR A 82 12.84 11.37 6.60
C THR A 82 11.94 12.29 5.78
N GLU A 83 12.53 13.14 4.93
CA GLU A 83 11.76 13.97 3.98
C GLU A 83 10.85 13.12 3.08
N LYS A 84 11.33 11.95 2.64
CA LYS A 84 10.52 10.98 1.88
C LYS A 84 9.28 10.54 2.65
N HIS A 85 9.40 10.31 3.96
CA HIS A 85 8.27 9.96 4.81
C HIS A 85 7.30 11.13 4.95
N GLN A 86 7.80 12.37 5.04
CA GLN A 86 6.93 13.56 5.12
C GLN A 86 6.12 13.76 3.83
N THR A 87 6.69 13.50 2.67
CA THR A 87 5.98 13.60 1.38
C THR A 87 4.79 12.64 1.28
N ILE A 88 4.89 11.45 1.88
CA ILE A 88 3.82 10.44 1.87
C ILE A 88 2.89 10.51 3.09
N LYS A 89 3.20 11.34 4.09
CA LYS A 89 2.38 11.53 5.30
C LYS A 89 0.90 11.79 5.00
N PRO A 90 0.50 12.61 4.00
CA PRO A 90 -0.91 12.87 3.70
C PRO A 90 -1.74 11.64 3.31
N LEU A 91 -1.08 10.51 3.00
CA LEU A 91 -1.74 9.23 2.72
C LEU A 91 -2.16 8.50 4.00
N PHE A 92 -1.46 8.74 5.11
CA PHE A 92 -1.70 8.07 6.40
C PHE A 92 -2.72 8.80 7.27
N ASP A 93 -2.94 10.09 7.03
CA ASP A 93 -3.93 10.89 7.76
C ASP A 93 -5.37 10.36 7.56
N MET A 94 -5.63 9.54 6.53
CA MET A 94 -6.94 8.89 6.34
C MET A 94 -7.21 7.75 7.33
N ILE A 95 -6.16 7.15 7.90
CA ILE A 95 -6.25 5.93 8.73
C ILE A 95 -6.36 6.29 10.22
N ASN A 96 -5.81 7.42 10.63
CA ASN A 96 -5.73 7.83 12.04
C ASN A 96 -7.03 8.48 12.58
N TYR A 97 -8.15 8.42 11.85
CA TYR A 97 -9.47 8.89 12.34
C TYR A 97 -10.20 7.85 13.20
N GLU A 98 -9.59 6.68 13.46
CA GLU A 98 -10.18 5.59 14.25
C GLU A 98 -9.54 5.37 15.63
N GLU A 99 -8.74 6.32 16.15
CA GLU A 99 -8.31 6.32 17.57
C GLU A 99 -9.14 7.25 18.46
#